data_AF-A0A6I4ZKT1-F1
#
_entry.id   AF-A0A6I4ZKT1-F1
#
_cell.length_a   1.000
_cell.length_b   1.000
_cell.length_c   1.000
_cell.angle_alpha   90.00
_cell.angle_beta   90.00
_cell.angle_gamma   90.00
#
_symmetry.space_group_name_H-M   'P 1'
#
loop_
_entity.id
_entity.type
_entity.pdbx_description
1 polymer ?
#
loop_
_entity_poly.entity_id
_entity_poly.type
_entity_poly.pdbx_seq_one_letter_code
_entity_poly.pdbx_strand_id
1 'polypeptide(L)' 'LQDANLGEVGVVGSPIDMSVTVSGPRSTAPDLGQHTEEILLEFGYTWDDIERFKESSVI' A
#
# COMPACT_ATOMS: atom_id res chain seq x y z
N LEU A 1 -14.43 -6.24 -0.28
CA LEU A 1 -12.96 -6.38 -0.41
C LEU A 1 -12.50 -7.38 0.64
N GLN A 2 -11.47 -8.18 0.39
CA GLN A 2 -10.91 -9.08 1.38
C GLN A 2 -9.70 -8.42 2.03
N ASP A 3 -9.83 -8.05 3.30
CA ASP A 3 -8.76 -7.49 4.12
C ASP A 3 -8.02 -8.60 4.87
N ALA A 4 -6.70 -8.46 5.00
CA ALA A 4 -5.85 -9.44 5.64
C ALA A 4 -6.12 -9.55 7.15
N ASN A 5 -6.47 -8.43 7.80
CA ASN A 5 -6.66 -8.35 9.25
C ASN A 5 -8.14 -8.35 9.64
N LEU A 6 -9.00 -7.75 8.82
CA LEU A 6 -10.42 -7.53 9.12
C LEU A 6 -11.37 -8.52 8.42
N GLY A 7 -10.88 -9.31 7.47
CA GLY A 7 -11.72 -10.23 6.71
C GLY A 7 -12.51 -9.53 5.60
N GLU A 8 -13.76 -9.93 5.37
CA GLU A 8 -14.59 -9.29 4.34
C GLU A 8 -15.04 -7.89 4.81
N VAL A 9 -14.70 -6.86 4.02
CA VAL A 9 -15.04 -5.46 4.33
C VAL A 9 -15.83 -4.80 3.20
N GLY A 10 -16.83 -4.01 3.59
CA GLY A 10 -17.64 -3.16 2.71
C GLY A 10 -17.21 -1.70 2.79
N VAL A 11 -17.08 -1.04 1.64
CA VAL A 11 -16.73 0.38 1.52
C VAL A 11 -17.65 1.06 0.51
N VAL A 12 -17.89 2.37 0.71
CA VAL A 12 -18.66 3.16 -0.26
C VAL A 12 -17.86 3.29 -1.55
N GLY A 13 -18.51 2.99 -2.68
CA GLY A 13 -17.90 3.08 -4.01
C GLY A 13 -17.74 4.54 -4.50
N SER A 14 -17.14 4.69 -5.68
CA SER A 14 -17.05 5.99 -6.36
C SER A 14 -18.46 6.54 -6.65
N PRO A 15 -18.74 7.83 -6.40
CA PRO A 15 -20.05 8.43 -6.68
C PRO A 15 -20.26 8.72 -8.17
N ILE A 16 -19.21 8.62 -8.98
CA ILE A 16 -19.26 8.78 -10.43
C ILE A 16 -18.93 7.46 -11.11
N ASP A 17 -19.62 7.19 -12.20
CA ASP A 17 -19.36 6.07 -13.11
C ASP A 17 -18.61 6.57 -14.36
N MET A 18 -17.66 5.78 -14.83
CA MET A 18 -16.79 6.13 -15.95
C MET A 18 -16.86 5.00 -16.99
N SER A 19 -17.30 5.33 -18.20
CA SER A 19 -17.58 4.35 -19.25
C SER A 19 -16.37 3.57 -19.77
N VAL A 20 -15.16 4.12 -19.62
CA VAL A 20 -13.91 3.52 -20.12
C VAL A 20 -12.99 3.08 -18.98
N THR A 21 -12.87 3.89 -17.93
CA THR A 21 -11.93 3.62 -16.83
C THR A 21 -12.67 3.05 -15.64
N VAL A 22 -12.20 1.91 -15.12
CA VAL A 22 -12.77 1.31 -13.91
C VAL A 22 -12.64 2.28 -12.73
N SER A 23 -13.79 2.72 -12.19
CA SER A 23 -13.91 3.53 -10.99
C SER A 23 -14.14 2.66 -9.75
N GLY A 24 -13.46 2.96 -8.65
CA GLY A 24 -13.69 2.32 -7.36
C GLY A 24 -12.43 1.75 -6.71
N PRO A 25 -12.57 1.18 -5.50
CA PRO A 25 -11.46 0.59 -4.75
C PRO A 25 -10.85 -0.61 -5.49
N ARG A 26 -9.51 -0.64 -5.62
CA ARG A 26 -8.78 -1.73 -6.28
C ARG A 26 -8.23 -2.79 -5.32
N SER A 27 -7.94 -2.37 -4.10
CA SER A 27 -7.40 -3.20 -3.03
C SER A 27 -7.89 -2.66 -1.69
N THR A 28 -7.62 -3.39 -0.62
CA THR A 28 -7.79 -2.88 0.74
C THR A 28 -6.75 -1.82 1.06
N ALA A 29 -6.95 -1.14 2.19
CA ALA A 29 -5.96 -0.21 2.70
C ALA A 29 -4.67 -0.97 3.04
N PRO A 30 -3.50 -0.40 2.75
CA PRO A 30 -2.25 -1.04 3.10
C PRO A 30 -2.00 -0.97 4.62
N ASP A 31 -1.24 -1.93 5.13
CA ASP A 31 -0.75 -1.89 6.50
C ASP A 31 0.36 -0.84 6.66
N LEU A 32 0.59 -0.41 7.91
CA LEU A 32 1.69 0.51 8.23
C LEU A 32 3.01 -0.11 7.78
N GLY A 33 3.67 0.57 6.83
CA GLY A 33 4.96 0.17 6.33
C GLY A 33 4.94 -0.87 5.21
N GLN A 34 3.77 -1.39 4.78
CA GLN A 34 3.66 -2.53 3.85
C GLN A 34 4.47 -2.40 2.55
N HIS A 35 4.61 -1.19 2.02
CA HIS A 35 5.31 -0.93 0.75
C HIS A 35 6.63 -0.15 0.94
N THR A 36 7.10 0.02 2.18
CA THR A 36 8.27 0.88 2.45
C THR A 36 9.54 0.35 1.80
N GLU A 37 9.86 -0.94 1.96
CA GLU A 37 11.05 -1.51 1.33
C GLU A 37 10.91 -1.59 -0.19
N GLU A 38 9.72 -1.94 -0.70
CA GLU A 38 9.44 -2.01 -2.13
C GLU A 38 9.73 -0.66 -2.82
N ILE A 39 9.20 0.43 -2.26
CA ILE A 39 9.38 1.77 -2.79
C ILE A 39 10.83 2.23 -2.65
N LEU A 40 11.50 1.97 -1.52
CA LEU A 40 12.90 2.34 -1.33
C LEU A 40 13.82 1.63 -2.33
N LEU A 41 13.57 0.35 -2.61
CA LEU A 41 14.31 -0.40 -3.64
C LEU A 41 14.05 0.18 -5.04
N GLU A 42 12.82 0.56 -5.36
CA GLU A 42 12.48 1.19 -6.64
C GLU A 42 13.21 2.53 -6.82
N PHE A 43 13.40 3.29 -5.74
CA PHE A 43 14.20 4.53 -5.75
C PHE A 43 15.72 4.31 -5.73
N GLY A 44 16.18 3.05 -5.72
CA GLY A 44 17.60 2.70 -5.82
C GLY A 44 18.35 2.65 -4.49
N TYR A 45 17.64 2.64 -3.35
CA TYR A 45 18.27 2.32 -2.07
C TYR A 45 18.65 0.84 -2.02
N THR A 46 19.77 0.53 -1.38
CA THR A 46 20.21 -0.85 -1.19
C THR A 46 19.53 -1.48 0.02
N TRP A 47 19.59 -2.81 0.12
CA TRP A 47 19.15 -3.51 1.34
C TRP A 47 19.91 -3.04 2.58
N ASP A 48 21.21 -2.78 2.46
CA ASP A 48 22.03 -2.25 3.55
C ASP A 48 21.56 -0.86 4.01
N ASP A 49 21.12 0.00 3.08
CA ASP A 49 20.56 1.31 3.42
C ASP A 49 19.23 1.18 4.18
N ILE A 50 18.37 0.26 3.74
CA ILE A 50 17.07 0.00 4.35
C ILE A 50 17.24 -0.55 5.77
N GLU A 51 18.16 -1.50 5.98
CA GLU A 51 18.50 -2.02 7.30
C GLU A 51 18.97 -0.90 8.24
N ARG A 52 19.89 -0.05 7.77
CA ARG A 52 20.36 1.13 8.53
C ARG A 52 19.21 2.07 8.91
N PHE A 53 18.25 2.29 8.01
CA PHE A 53 17.09 3.14 8.28
C PHE A 53 16.19 2.54 9.36
N LYS A 54 15.92 1.23 9.29
CA LYS A 54 15.18 0.50 10.34
C LYS A 54 15.88 0.57 11.69
N GLU A 55 17.19 0.34 11.73
CA GLU A 55 17.99 0.42 12.96
C GLU A 55 17.99 1.82 13.58
N SER A 56 17.98 2.86 12.73
CA SER A 56 17.89 4.25 13.17
C SER A 56 16.46 4.75 13.45
N SER A 57 15.45 3.88 13.31
CA SER A 57 14.02 4.19 13.48
C SER A 57 13.54 5.41 12.66
N VAL A 58 14.09 5.61 11.46
CA VAL A 58 13.63 6.65 10.53
C VAL A 58 12.61 6.15 9.52
N ILE A 59 12.42 4.82 9.46
CA ILE A 59 11.36 4.12 8.72
C ILE A 59 10.77 3.00 9.58
#